data_AF-A0A7H0G1E3-F1
#
_entry.id   AF-A0A7H0G1E3-F1
#
_cell.length_a   1.000
_cell.length_b   1.000
_cell.length_c   1.000
_cell.angle_alpha   90.00
_cell.angle_beta   90.00
_cell.angle_gamma   90.00
#
_symmetry.space_group_name_H-M   'P 1'
#
loop_
_entity.id
_entity.type
_entity.pdbx_description
1 polymer ?
#
loop_
_entity_poly.entity_id
_entity_poly.type
_entity_poly.pdbx_seq_one_letter_code
_entity_poly.pdbx_strand_id
1 'polypeptide(L)'
;MNRSLLAALLATALALPACAREPAPSAQPRAADPHAAHAPAAKAKAASGKAVPVAAGTLPRAIVHKSPTCGCCEVWVEHLKQNGFRVEVRNEDNLNPIKERLGVPYGKGSCHTAQIGGYIVEGHVPASDIKRLLKEKPDARGLVLPGMPIGSPGMEVPGVAAKPYTVELVKRDGSTVGYSTHGK
;
A
#
# COMPACT_ATOMS: atom_id res chain seq x y z
N MET A 1 -22.18 71.56 -1.23
CA MET A 1 -23.54 71.58 -0.65
C MET A 1 -23.78 70.24 0.06
N ASN A 2 -23.92 70.31 1.39
CA ASN A 2 -24.53 69.37 2.36
C ASN A 2 -24.06 67.90 2.44
N ARG A 3 -23.30 67.51 3.49
CA ARG A 3 -23.69 67.09 4.88
C ARG A 3 -23.98 65.57 4.93
N SER A 4 -23.02 64.73 5.36
CA SER A 4 -22.83 64.23 6.74
C SER A 4 -24.06 63.58 7.37
N LEU A 5 -23.95 62.30 7.77
CA LEU A 5 -24.49 61.61 8.96
C LEU A 5 -24.24 60.08 8.78
N LEU A 6 -23.21 59.46 9.34
CA LEU A 6 -23.02 58.95 10.72
C LEU A 6 -23.97 57.80 11.17
N ALA A 7 -23.31 56.73 11.65
CA ALA A 7 -23.78 55.69 12.60
C ALA A 7 -24.64 54.53 12.04
N ALA A 8 -24.52 53.28 12.47
CA ALA A 8 -23.90 52.70 13.66
C ALA A 8 -23.50 51.23 13.44
N LEU A 9 -22.55 50.77 14.27
CA LEU A 9 -22.07 49.40 14.39
C LEU A 9 -23.17 48.43 14.86
N LEU A 10 -23.12 47.19 14.38
CA LEU A 10 -23.39 46.03 15.23
C LEU A 10 -22.52 44.85 14.75
N ALA A 11 -21.35 44.72 15.38
CA ALA A 11 -20.53 43.52 15.33
C ALA A 11 -20.99 42.57 16.44
N THR A 12 -21.61 41.46 16.08
CA THR A 12 -21.86 40.34 17.01
C THR A 12 -20.92 39.20 16.67
N ALA A 13 -19.75 39.22 17.30
CA ALA A 13 -18.84 38.09 17.36
C ALA A 13 -19.35 37.11 18.43
N LEU A 14 -19.96 36.01 18.01
CA LEU A 14 -20.20 34.86 18.90
C LEU A 14 -18.91 34.05 19.00
N ALA A 15 -18.17 34.29 20.08
CA ALA A 15 -17.06 33.46 20.51
C ALA A 15 -17.61 32.14 21.06
N LEU A 16 -17.31 31.03 20.37
CA LEU A 16 -17.50 29.69 20.91
C LEU A 16 -16.36 29.39 21.90
N PRO A 17 -16.66 28.80 23.07
CA PRO A 17 -15.64 28.49 24.07
C PRO A 17 -14.73 27.36 23.58
N ALA A 18 -13.44 27.64 23.62
CA ALA A 18 -12.37 26.66 23.47
C ALA A 18 -12.46 25.62 24.60
N CYS A 19 -12.83 24.39 24.27
CA CYS A 19 -12.56 23.26 25.16
C CYS A 19 -11.04 23.01 25.14
N ALA A 20 -10.42 23.35 26.27
CA ALA A 20 -9.01 23.16 26.51
C ALA A 20 -8.62 21.68 26.43
N ARG A 21 -7.40 21.49 25.95
CA ARG A 21 -6.65 20.24 25.81
C ARG A 21 -6.30 19.70 27.20
N GLU A 22 -6.72 18.48 27.52
CA GLU A 22 -6.24 17.77 28.69
C GLU A 22 -4.96 16.98 28.34
N PRO A 23 -3.82 17.22 29.00
CA PRO A 23 -2.63 16.40 28.81
C PRO A 23 -2.74 15.09 29.59
N ALA A 24 -2.62 13.97 28.88
CA ALA A 24 -2.59 12.64 29.48
C ALA A 24 -1.39 12.51 30.45
N PRO A 25 -1.56 11.86 31.62
CA PRO A 25 -0.48 11.67 32.58
C PRO A 25 0.58 10.71 32.02
N SER A 26 1.83 11.15 32.10
CA SER A 26 3.03 10.38 31.78
C SER A 26 3.13 9.13 32.66
N ALA A 27 3.01 7.95 32.06
CA ALA A 27 3.35 6.69 32.72
C ALA A 27 4.87 6.58 32.86
N GLN A 28 5.37 6.80 34.07
CA GLN A 28 6.75 6.48 34.44
C GLN A 28 6.97 4.96 34.52
N PRO A 29 8.18 4.47 34.22
CA PRO A 29 8.51 3.05 34.27
C PRO A 29 8.63 2.58 35.72
N ARG A 30 7.94 1.50 36.08
CA ARG A 30 8.14 0.84 37.37
C ARG A 30 9.43 0.02 37.34
N ALA A 31 10.24 0.26 38.36
CA ALA A 31 11.50 -0.39 38.66
C ALA A 31 11.37 -1.90 38.81
N ALA A 32 12.49 -2.58 38.52
CA ALA A 32 12.69 -4.00 38.64
C ALA A 32 12.69 -4.48 40.10
N ASP A 33 11.99 -5.58 40.37
CA ASP A 33 12.12 -6.37 41.60
C ASP A 33 13.37 -7.26 41.53
N PRO A 34 14.27 -7.22 42.53
CA PRO A 34 15.43 -8.10 42.61
C PRO A 34 15.16 -9.20 43.65
N HIS A 35 14.60 -10.34 43.25
CA HIS A 35 14.66 -11.54 44.07
C HIS A 35 15.09 -12.76 43.24
N ALA A 36 16.37 -13.06 43.44
CA ALA A 36 17.05 -14.24 42.98
C ALA A 36 16.41 -15.52 43.56
N ALA A 37 16.37 -16.58 42.75
CA ALA A 37 16.45 -17.94 43.24
C ALA A 37 17.25 -18.78 42.25
N HIS A 38 18.38 -19.28 42.73
CA HIS A 38 19.23 -20.26 42.07
C HIS A 38 18.48 -21.60 41.93
N ALA A 39 18.57 -22.23 40.76
CA ALA A 39 18.29 -23.65 40.58
C ALA A 39 19.33 -24.25 39.61
N PRO A 40 19.72 -25.53 39.81
CA PRO A 40 21.01 -26.06 39.36
C PRO A 40 21.04 -26.44 37.88
N ALA A 41 22.26 -26.39 37.32
CA ALA A 41 22.59 -26.78 35.96
C ALA A 41 22.19 -28.24 35.66
N ALA A 42 21.13 -28.40 34.87
CA ALA A 42 20.82 -29.65 34.21
C ALA A 42 21.66 -29.78 32.92
N LYS A 43 22.40 -30.87 32.80
CA LYS A 43 23.21 -31.20 31.62
C LYS A 43 22.34 -31.24 30.35
N ALA A 44 22.57 -30.31 29.43
CA ALA A 44 21.93 -30.33 28.11
C ALA A 44 22.53 -31.46 27.26
N LYS A 45 21.73 -32.48 26.98
CA LYS A 45 22.04 -33.52 26.01
C LYS A 45 21.88 -32.92 24.61
N ALA A 46 22.94 -32.89 23.81
CA ALA A 46 22.90 -32.41 22.43
C ALA A 46 21.92 -33.27 21.62
N ALA A 47 20.72 -32.74 21.37
CA ALA A 47 19.81 -33.30 20.40
C ALA A 47 20.30 -32.86 19.01
N SER A 48 20.77 -33.83 18.23
CA SER A 48 21.03 -33.66 16.81
C SER A 48 19.70 -33.34 16.12
N GLY A 49 19.43 -32.04 15.93
CA GLY A 49 18.23 -31.57 15.26
C GLY A 49 18.30 -31.97 13.79
N LYS A 50 17.39 -32.85 13.35
CA LYS A 50 17.09 -32.96 11.92
C LYS A 50 16.71 -31.57 11.42
N ALA A 51 17.44 -31.07 10.44
CA ALA A 51 17.07 -29.84 9.74
C ALA A 51 15.64 -29.98 9.20
N VAL A 52 14.74 -29.15 9.70
CA VAL A 52 13.39 -29.02 9.13
C VAL A 52 13.56 -28.26 7.81
N PRO A 53 13.08 -28.80 6.67
CA PRO A 53 13.12 -28.05 5.43
C PRO A 53 12.24 -26.81 5.58
N VAL A 54 12.81 -25.63 5.34
CA VAL A 54 12.04 -24.40 5.25
C VAL A 54 11.16 -24.52 4.01
N ALA A 55 9.85 -24.72 4.22
CA ALA A 55 8.89 -24.75 3.12
C ALA A 55 9.01 -23.45 2.31
N ALA A 56 9.19 -23.58 0.99
CA ALA A 56 9.10 -22.46 0.07
C ALA A 56 7.74 -21.78 0.29
N GLY A 57 7.76 -20.56 0.82
CA GLY A 57 6.57 -19.88 1.31
C GLY A 57 5.55 -19.63 0.20
N THR A 58 4.28 -19.90 0.50
CA THR A 58 3.16 -19.50 -0.35
C THR A 58 3.20 -17.99 -0.56
N LEU A 59 2.96 -17.52 -1.80
CA LEU A 59 2.89 -16.09 -2.10
C LEU A 59 1.82 -15.42 -1.22
N PRO A 60 2.06 -14.18 -0.73
CA PRO A 60 1.04 -13.43 -0.01
C PRO A 60 -0.24 -13.28 -0.83
N ARG A 61 -1.38 -13.30 -0.15
CA ARG A 61 -2.67 -13.01 -0.80
C ARG A 61 -2.67 -11.59 -1.35
N ALA A 62 -3.18 -11.42 -2.56
CA ALA A 62 -3.44 -10.13 -3.18
C ALA A 62 -4.89 -9.69 -2.92
N ILE A 63 -5.07 -8.52 -2.33
CA ILE A 63 -6.39 -7.89 -2.19
C ILE A 63 -6.51 -6.82 -3.27
N VAL A 64 -7.37 -7.04 -4.25
CA VAL A 64 -7.52 -6.19 -5.44
C VAL A 64 -8.82 -5.42 -5.36
N HIS A 65 -8.74 -4.10 -5.43
CA HIS A 65 -9.88 -3.19 -5.51
C HIS A 65 -10.04 -2.72 -6.96
N LYS A 66 -11.22 -2.96 -7.54
CA LYS A 66 -11.54 -2.56 -8.92
C LYS A 66 -13.01 -2.18 -9.07
N SER A 67 -13.36 -1.53 -10.19
CA SER A 67 -14.77 -1.45 -10.61
C SER A 67 -15.30 -2.84 -11.03
N PRO A 68 -16.56 -3.18 -10.72
CA PRO A 68 -17.18 -4.43 -11.18
C PRO A 68 -17.24 -4.54 -12.70
N THR A 69 -17.26 -3.42 -13.43
CA THR A 69 -17.40 -3.38 -14.90
C THR A 69 -16.07 -3.25 -15.65
N CYS A 70 -14.93 -3.20 -14.95
CA CYS A 70 -13.62 -3.08 -15.58
C CYS A 70 -13.12 -4.44 -16.11
N GLY A 71 -13.30 -4.70 -17.41
CA GLY A 71 -12.89 -5.95 -18.04
C GLY A 71 -11.38 -6.23 -18.00
N CYS A 72 -10.54 -5.24 -18.31
CA CYS A 72 -9.08 -5.42 -18.27
C CYS A 72 -8.56 -5.71 -16.86
N CYS A 73 -9.19 -5.14 -15.83
CA CYS A 73 -8.87 -5.42 -14.44
C CYS A 73 -9.12 -6.90 -14.08
N GLU A 74 -10.16 -7.52 -14.64
CA GLU A 74 -10.44 -8.94 -14.44
C GLU A 74 -9.36 -9.81 -15.11
N VAL A 75 -8.95 -9.47 -16.33
CA VAL A 75 -7.85 -10.19 -17.02
C VAL A 75 -6.56 -10.10 -16.22
N TRP A 76 -6.25 -8.94 -15.62
CA TRP A 76 -5.08 -8.81 -14.74
C TRP A 76 -5.20 -9.64 -13.45
N VAL A 77 -6.41 -9.76 -12.87
CA VAL A 77 -6.67 -10.68 -11.75
C VAL A 77 -6.40 -12.12 -12.14
N GLU A 78 -6.85 -12.56 -13.32
CA GLU A 78 -6.55 -13.90 -13.84
C GLU A 78 -5.05 -14.11 -14.07
N HIS A 79 -4.35 -13.11 -14.60
CA HIS A 79 -2.89 -13.13 -14.72
C HIS A 79 -2.20 -13.38 -13.38
N LEU A 80 -2.64 -12.71 -12.30
CA LEU A 80 -2.11 -12.95 -10.96
C LEU A 80 -2.37 -14.38 -10.47
N LYS A 81 -3.60 -14.89 -10.65
CA LYS A 81 -3.97 -16.25 -10.27
C LYS A 81 -3.13 -17.29 -10.99
N GLN A 82 -2.98 -17.16 -12.32
CA GLN A 82 -2.14 -18.02 -13.15
C GLN A 82 -0.66 -17.97 -12.72
N ASN A 83 -0.24 -16.86 -12.13
CA ASN A 83 1.10 -16.69 -11.57
C ASN A 83 1.24 -17.15 -10.12
N GLY A 84 0.24 -17.83 -9.55
CA GLY A 84 0.29 -18.47 -8.24
C GLY A 84 -0.11 -17.57 -7.07
N PHE A 85 -0.59 -16.36 -7.32
CA PHE A 85 -1.17 -15.52 -6.27
C PHE A 85 -2.58 -16.01 -5.92
N ARG A 86 -2.88 -16.07 -4.62
CA ARG A 86 -4.28 -16.11 -4.17
C ARG A 86 -4.84 -14.69 -4.25
N VAL A 87 -5.95 -14.50 -4.96
CA VAL A 87 -6.53 -13.18 -5.18
C VAL A 87 -7.90 -13.07 -4.53
N GLU A 88 -8.11 -12.03 -3.72
CA GLU A 88 -9.40 -11.57 -3.22
C GLU A 88 -9.79 -10.30 -3.98
N VAL A 89 -10.92 -10.33 -4.67
CA VAL A 89 -11.44 -9.17 -5.42
C VAL A 89 -12.46 -8.43 -4.56
N ARG A 90 -12.32 -7.10 -4.49
CA ARG A 90 -13.27 -6.17 -3.89
C ARG A 90 -13.75 -5.22 -4.97
N ASN A 91 -15.04 -5.29 -5.28
CA ASN A 91 -15.65 -4.40 -6.25
C ASN A 91 -16.05 -3.10 -5.54
N GLU A 92 -15.67 -1.97 -6.13
CA GLU A 92 -15.78 -0.64 -5.54
C GLU A 92 -16.40 0.31 -6.57
N ASP A 93 -17.38 1.12 -6.15
CA ASP A 93 -17.99 2.13 -7.01
C ASP A 93 -17.07 3.34 -7.23
N ASN A 94 -16.23 3.65 -6.23
CA ASN A 94 -15.25 4.73 -6.30
C ASN A 94 -13.91 4.30 -5.70
N LEU A 95 -12.88 4.22 -6.56
CA LEU A 95 -11.54 3.81 -6.15
C LEU A 95 -10.70 4.95 -5.56
N ASN A 96 -11.04 6.22 -5.78
CA ASN A 96 -10.18 7.35 -5.40
C ASN A 96 -9.89 7.37 -3.89
N PRO A 97 -10.88 7.23 -2.98
CA PRO A 97 -10.61 7.20 -1.54
C PRO A 97 -9.72 6.03 -1.12
N ILE A 98 -9.81 4.90 -1.83
CA ILE A 98 -9.01 3.70 -1.55
C ILE A 98 -7.55 3.95 -1.95
N LYS A 99 -7.32 4.51 -3.13
CA LYS A 99 -5.98 4.87 -3.62
C LYS A 99 -5.29 5.88 -2.72
N GLU A 100 -6.02 6.92 -2.31
CA GLU A 100 -5.53 7.93 -1.37
C GLU A 100 -5.15 7.30 -0.03
N ARG A 101 -6.03 6.49 0.55
CA ARG A 101 -5.78 5.77 1.81
C ARG A 101 -4.57 4.84 1.73
N LEU A 102 -4.34 4.20 0.59
CA LEU A 102 -3.20 3.31 0.37
C LEU A 102 -1.91 4.07 0.00
N GLY A 103 -2.00 5.37 -0.30
CA GLY A 103 -0.85 6.21 -0.60
C GLY A 103 -0.33 6.03 -2.02
N VAL A 104 -1.22 5.78 -2.99
CA VAL A 104 -0.90 5.90 -4.41
C VAL A 104 -0.58 7.37 -4.70
N PRO A 105 0.61 7.70 -5.26
CA PRO A 105 0.96 9.09 -5.53
C PRO A 105 0.00 9.75 -6.53
N TYR A 106 -0.24 11.05 -6.36
CA TYR A 106 -1.06 11.83 -7.28
C TYR A 106 -0.52 11.72 -8.72
N GLY A 107 -1.43 11.57 -9.69
CA GLY A 107 -1.07 11.38 -11.10
C GLY A 107 -0.47 10.01 -11.46
N LYS A 108 -0.28 9.10 -10.48
CA LYS A 108 0.22 7.73 -10.73
C LYS A 108 -0.88 6.67 -10.76
N GLY A 109 -2.15 7.09 -10.77
CA GLY A 109 -3.30 6.19 -10.77
C GLY A 109 -3.50 5.42 -12.09
N SER A 110 -4.19 4.28 -11.97
CA SER A 110 -4.63 3.39 -13.04
C SER A 110 -6.11 2.98 -12.85
N CYS A 111 -6.57 1.86 -13.40
CA CYS A 111 -7.95 1.37 -13.31
C CYS A 111 -8.25 0.53 -12.05
N HIS A 112 -7.23 0.01 -11.36
CA HIS A 112 -7.36 -0.78 -10.14
C HIS A 112 -6.15 -0.58 -9.22
N THR A 113 -6.30 -0.94 -7.95
CA THR A 113 -5.20 -0.94 -6.97
C THR A 113 -5.23 -2.22 -6.14
N ALA A 114 -4.07 -2.71 -5.73
CA ALA A 114 -3.97 -3.91 -4.92
C ALA A 114 -3.03 -3.74 -3.73
N GLN A 115 -3.27 -4.51 -2.68
CA GLN A 115 -2.36 -4.69 -1.55
C GLN A 115 -1.83 -6.11 -1.56
N ILE A 116 -0.50 -6.26 -1.61
CA ILE A 116 0.15 -7.57 -1.70
C ILE A 116 1.40 -7.57 -0.81
N GLY A 117 1.41 -8.41 0.22
CA GLY A 117 2.59 -8.57 1.09
C GLY A 117 3.08 -7.28 1.76
N GLY A 118 2.17 -6.34 2.05
CA GLY A 118 2.49 -5.04 2.65
C GLY A 118 2.83 -3.92 1.64
N TYR A 119 2.84 -4.23 0.34
CA TYR A 119 3.07 -3.25 -0.72
C TYR A 119 1.78 -2.87 -1.43
N ILE A 120 1.72 -1.63 -1.92
CA ILE A 120 0.74 -1.22 -2.94
C ILE A 120 1.17 -1.70 -4.32
N VAL A 121 0.22 -2.07 -5.16
CA VAL A 121 0.43 -2.37 -6.58
C VAL A 121 -0.68 -1.67 -7.35
N GLU A 122 -0.36 -0.56 -8.02
CA GLU A 122 -1.30 0.23 -8.82
C GLU A 122 -1.20 -0.14 -10.30
N GLY A 123 -2.34 -0.52 -10.89
CA GLY A 123 -2.45 -0.79 -12.31
C GLY A 123 -1.84 -2.12 -12.76
N HIS A 124 -1.70 -2.25 -14.08
CA HIS A 124 -1.36 -3.49 -14.79
C HIS A 124 0.11 -3.92 -14.64
N VAL A 125 0.63 -3.95 -13.41
CA VAL A 125 2.00 -4.34 -13.09
C VAL A 125 2.18 -5.85 -13.34
N PRO A 126 3.25 -6.29 -14.03
CA PRO A 126 3.50 -7.71 -14.25
C PRO A 126 3.73 -8.50 -12.96
N ALA A 127 3.16 -9.70 -12.88
CA ALA A 127 3.37 -10.62 -11.76
C ALA A 127 4.85 -10.92 -11.47
N SER A 128 5.72 -10.92 -12.48
CA SER A 128 7.18 -11.06 -12.32
C SER A 128 7.76 -9.95 -11.44
N ASP A 129 7.31 -8.73 -11.63
CA ASP A 129 7.83 -7.54 -10.95
C ASP A 129 7.33 -7.50 -9.51
N ILE A 130 6.06 -7.90 -9.29
CA ILE A 130 5.49 -8.09 -7.96
C ILE A 130 6.24 -9.19 -7.20
N LYS A 131 6.53 -10.32 -7.84
CA LYS A 131 7.33 -11.40 -7.22
C LYS A 131 8.73 -10.93 -6.88
N ARG A 132 9.37 -10.14 -7.74
CA ARG A 132 10.68 -9.54 -7.48
C ARG A 132 10.63 -8.59 -6.28
N LEU A 133 9.64 -7.71 -6.22
CA LEU A 133 9.40 -6.81 -5.09
C LEU A 133 9.26 -7.58 -3.77
N LEU A 134 8.46 -8.65 -3.76
CA LEU A 134 8.22 -9.46 -2.57
C LEU A 134 9.43 -10.30 -2.14
N LYS A 135 10.32 -10.61 -3.08
CA LYS A 135 11.59 -11.30 -2.81
C LYS A 135 12.63 -10.33 -2.24
N GLU A 136 12.79 -9.17 -2.87
CA GLU A 136 13.81 -8.16 -2.50
C GLU A 136 13.42 -7.38 -1.25
N LYS A 137 12.11 -7.21 -1.02
CA LYS A 137 11.52 -6.48 0.11
C LYS A 137 12.18 -5.11 0.37
N PRO A 138 12.28 -4.24 -0.65
CA PRO A 138 12.86 -2.91 -0.44
C PRO A 138 12.02 -2.08 0.53
N ASP A 139 12.65 -1.10 1.17
CA ASP A 139 11.97 -0.10 1.98
C ASP A 139 11.21 0.90 1.09
N ALA A 140 10.05 0.47 0.60
CA ALA A 140 9.23 1.17 -0.38
C ALA A 140 7.75 1.05 -0.01
N ARG A 141 6.89 1.86 -0.64
CA ARG A 141 5.44 1.70 -0.57
C ARG A 141 4.96 0.61 -1.51
N GLY A 142 5.55 0.49 -2.70
CA GLY A 142 5.16 -0.52 -3.67
C GLY A 142 5.47 -0.16 -5.10
N LEU A 143 4.67 -0.68 -6.03
CA LEU A 143 4.83 -0.47 -7.48
C LEU A 143 3.63 0.25 -8.07
N VAL A 144 3.87 1.07 -9.08
CA VAL A 144 2.82 1.71 -9.88
C VAL A 144 3.12 1.53 -11.37
N LEU A 145 2.09 1.25 -12.15
CA LEU A 145 2.08 1.41 -13.61
C LEU A 145 0.94 2.38 -13.97
N PRO A 146 1.23 3.68 -14.11
CA PRO A 146 0.20 4.69 -14.35
C PRO A 146 -0.54 4.50 -15.67
N GLY A 147 -1.81 4.88 -15.71
CA GLY A 147 -2.66 4.75 -16.90
C GLY A 147 -2.98 3.29 -17.23
N MET A 148 -3.09 2.96 -18.52
CA MET A 148 -3.38 1.59 -18.99
C MET A 148 -2.58 1.29 -20.27
N PRO A 149 -1.27 1.05 -20.17
CA PRO A 149 -0.42 0.86 -21.35
C PRO A 149 -0.77 -0.41 -22.13
N ILE A 150 -0.93 -0.29 -23.45
CA ILE A 150 -1.20 -1.44 -24.35
C ILE A 150 -0.03 -2.43 -24.28
N GLY A 151 -0.36 -3.70 -24.06
CA GLY A 151 0.61 -4.80 -23.92
C GLY A 151 1.10 -5.05 -22.50
N SER A 152 0.64 -4.26 -21.51
CA SER A 152 0.73 -4.67 -20.10
C SER A 152 -0.28 -5.80 -19.80
N PRO A 153 -0.07 -6.64 -18.76
CA PRO A 153 -0.96 -7.78 -18.51
C PRO A 153 -2.41 -7.38 -18.28
N GLY A 154 -3.33 -7.91 -19.09
CA GLY A 154 -4.74 -7.53 -19.14
C GLY A 154 -5.06 -6.36 -20.08
N MET A 155 -4.05 -5.77 -20.71
CA MET A 155 -4.15 -4.71 -21.72
C MET A 155 -3.55 -5.13 -23.07
N GLU A 156 -3.32 -6.42 -23.29
CA GLU A 156 -2.92 -6.96 -24.58
C GLU A 156 -4.07 -6.83 -25.59
N VAL A 157 -3.71 -6.51 -26.84
CA VAL A 157 -4.66 -6.46 -27.96
C VAL A 157 -4.15 -7.41 -29.04
N PRO A 158 -4.93 -8.41 -29.47
CA PRO A 158 -4.51 -9.35 -30.50
C PRO A 158 -4.03 -8.65 -31.78
N GLY A 159 -2.86 -9.06 -32.28
CA GLY A 159 -2.25 -8.47 -33.47
C GLY A 159 -1.59 -7.09 -33.27
N VAL A 160 -1.61 -6.55 -32.04
CA VAL A 160 -0.96 -5.27 -31.72
C VAL A 160 0.24 -5.55 -30.82
N ALA A 161 1.42 -5.09 -31.26
CA ALA A 161 2.63 -5.18 -30.45
C ALA A 161 2.51 -4.35 -29.18
N ALA A 162 3.09 -4.84 -28.08
CA ALA A 162 3.18 -4.09 -26.85
C ALA A 162 3.96 -2.78 -27.08
N LYS A 163 3.46 -1.67 -26.52
CA LYS A 163 4.23 -0.43 -26.48
C LYS A 163 5.20 -0.48 -25.30
N PRO A 164 6.37 0.17 -25.37
CA PRO A 164 7.25 0.27 -24.22
C PRO A 164 6.54 0.92 -23.03
N TYR A 165 6.68 0.31 -21.85
CA TYR A 165 6.18 0.89 -20.60
C TYR A 165 7.15 0.63 -19.46
N THR A 166 7.12 1.50 -18.45
CA THR A 166 7.97 1.42 -17.27
C THR A 166 7.11 1.28 -16.03
N VAL A 167 7.37 0.24 -15.25
CA VAL A 167 6.85 0.12 -13.88
C VAL A 167 7.76 0.95 -12.98
N GLU A 168 7.17 1.71 -12.07
CA GLU A 168 7.92 2.55 -11.14
C GLU A 168 7.80 2.03 -9.71
N LEU A 169 8.88 2.12 -8.95
CA LEU A 169 8.92 1.90 -7.51
C LEU A 169 8.52 3.20 -6.80
N VAL A 170 7.55 3.12 -5.89
CA VAL A 170 7.13 4.22 -5.03
C VAL A 170 7.92 4.17 -3.73
N LYS A 171 8.73 5.19 -3.48
CA LYS A 171 9.48 5.34 -2.23
C LYS A 171 8.54 5.73 -1.08
N ARG A 172 9.05 5.68 0.16
CA ARG A 172 8.27 6.01 1.36
C ARG A 172 7.81 7.48 1.40
N ASP A 173 8.54 8.39 0.76
CA ASP A 173 8.17 9.80 0.60
C ASP A 173 7.12 10.04 -0.51
N GLY A 174 6.73 9.01 -1.27
CA GLY A 174 5.79 9.12 -2.39
C GLY A 174 6.42 9.49 -3.74
N SER A 175 7.72 9.79 -3.78
CA SER A 175 8.45 9.94 -5.05
C SER A 175 8.59 8.58 -5.76
N THR A 176 8.75 8.61 -7.08
CA THR A 176 8.87 7.39 -7.88
C THR A 176 10.20 7.31 -8.63
N VAL A 177 10.67 6.09 -8.87
CA VAL A 177 11.85 5.79 -9.70
C VAL A 177 11.57 4.57 -10.58
N GLY A 178 12.15 4.50 -11.77
CA GLY A 178 11.97 3.34 -12.65
C GLY A 178 12.41 2.04 -12.00
N TYR A 179 11.58 1.00 -12.07
CA TYR A 179 11.83 -0.33 -11.51
C TYR A 179 12.15 -1.35 -12.60
N SER A 180 11.38 -1.34 -13.70
CA SER A 180 11.52 -2.26 -14.82
C SER A 180 10.92 -1.64 -16.09
N THR A 181 11.40 -2.07 -17.25
CA THR A 181 10.88 -1.64 -18.56
C THR A 181 10.54 -2.88 -19.39
N HIS A 182 9.38 -2.84 -20.02
CA HIS A 182 8.80 -3.93 -20.83
C HIS A 182 8.40 -3.42 -22.21
N GLY A 183 7.95 -4.32 -23.09
CA GLY A 183 7.47 -3.96 -24.44
C GLY A 183 8.56 -3.49 -25.39
N LYS A 184 9.74 -4.11 -25.31
CA LYS A 184 10.86 -3.88 -26.24
C LYS A 184 10.70 -4.72 -27.49
#